data_AF-N1QC57-F1
#
_entry.id   AF-N1QC57-F1
#
_cell.length_a   1.000
_cell.length_b   1.000
_cell.length_c   1.000
_cell.angle_alpha   90.00
_cell.angle_beta   90.00
_cell.angle_gamma   90.00
#
_symmetry.space_group_name_H-M   'P 1'
#
loop_
_entity.id
_entity.type
_entity.pdbx_description
1 polymer ?
#
loop_
_entity_poly.entity_id
_entity_poly.type
_entity_poly.pdbx_seq_one_letter_code
_entity_poly.pdbx_strand_id
1 'polypeptide(L)'
;MHRTYSMRQSRAPTASQIQNPPPPSSSTKGGRLFGKANIGHTFRKSVHPGAFGPDLAKKLSQLVKMEKNVMRSMELVGRERMEVAQQLSIWGEGCDDDVSDVTDKLGVLIYEIGELEDQFVDRYDQYRVTMKSIRNIEASVQPSRDRKQKITDQIAQLKYKEPNSPKIVVLEQELVRAEAESLVAEAQLSNITREKLKAAFTYQFDALREHSEKLAIIAGYGKHLLELVDDTPVTPGETRNAYDGYEASKAIIQDCEDALTNWVEQNAAVKPSLSTRARTLSQRRRNKAQGVDLADQDQDRESGLWVSADQHAGQEYEEDESVRGRDEERAVAA
;
A
#
# COMPACT_ATOMS: atom_id res chain seq x y z
N MET A 1 -25.95 -32.31 2.39
CA MET A 1 -25.42 -31.38 3.43
C MET A 1 -23.94 -31.65 3.67
N HIS A 2 -23.05 -31.07 2.85
CA HIS A 2 -21.59 -31.11 3.03
C HIS A 2 -21.04 -29.71 3.34
N ARG A 3 -21.57 -29.04 4.37
CA ARG A 3 -20.97 -27.81 4.88
C ARG A 3 -19.80 -28.18 5.78
N THR A 4 -18.57 -28.20 5.28
CA THR A 4 -17.32 -28.17 6.07
C THR A 4 -16.07 -28.32 5.19
N TYR A 5 -15.76 -27.33 4.35
CA TYR A 5 -14.37 -27.09 3.96
C TYR A 5 -14.02 -25.65 4.36
N SER A 6 -13.37 -25.53 5.51
CA SER A 6 -12.56 -24.36 5.82
C SER A 6 -11.16 -24.69 5.30
N MET A 7 -10.54 -23.78 4.54
CA MET A 7 -9.14 -23.84 4.06
C MET A 7 -8.10 -23.78 5.21
N ARG A 8 -8.46 -24.33 6.37
CA ARG A 8 -7.78 -24.16 7.65
C ARG A 8 -7.65 -25.50 8.35
N GLN A 9 -7.34 -26.56 7.62
CA GLN A 9 -6.77 -27.71 8.32
C GLN A 9 -5.35 -27.33 8.76
N SER A 10 -5.30 -26.94 10.04
CA SER A 10 -4.15 -26.57 10.85
C SER A 10 -3.82 -25.07 10.90
N ARG A 11 -3.72 -24.58 12.15
CA ARG A 11 -3.09 -23.31 12.53
C ARG A 11 -1.57 -23.35 12.33
N ALA A 12 -1.10 -24.03 11.28
CA ALA A 12 0.31 -24.04 10.94
C ALA A 12 0.65 -22.74 10.22
N PRO A 13 1.73 -22.04 10.60
CA PRO A 13 2.16 -20.86 9.87
C PRO A 13 2.49 -21.26 8.42
N THR A 14 2.02 -20.49 7.44
CA THR A 14 2.35 -20.71 6.03
C THR A 14 3.86 -20.63 5.82
N ALA A 15 4.40 -21.21 4.75
CA ALA A 15 5.83 -21.14 4.45
C ALA A 15 6.34 -19.69 4.42
N SER A 16 5.53 -18.75 3.92
CA SER A 16 5.82 -17.31 3.98
C SER A 16 5.82 -16.73 5.41
N GLN A 17 4.92 -17.17 6.29
CA GLN A 17 4.85 -16.73 7.69
C GLN A 17 5.98 -17.31 8.54
N ILE A 18 6.53 -18.47 8.16
CA ILE A 18 7.74 -19.04 8.78
C ILE A 18 8.98 -18.21 8.42
N GLN A 19 9.06 -17.72 7.18
CA GLN A 19 10.16 -16.84 6.75
C GLN A 19 10.03 -15.43 7.33
N ASN A 20 8.81 -14.89 7.38
CA ASN A 20 8.50 -13.55 7.86
C ASN A 20 7.38 -13.63 8.91
N PRO A 21 7.69 -13.49 10.22
CA PRO A 21 6.68 -13.61 11.27
C PRO A 21 5.57 -12.56 11.09
N PRO A 22 4.30 -12.91 11.38
CA PRO A 22 3.18 -12.00 11.16
C PRO A 22 3.34 -10.73 12.00
N PRO A 23 3.06 -9.54 11.43
CA PRO A 23 3.10 -8.29 12.17
C PRO A 23 2.06 -8.30 13.31
N PRO A 24 2.20 -7.40 14.31
CA PRO A 24 1.13 -7.17 15.26
C PRO A 24 -0.16 -6.74 14.54
N SER A 25 -1.31 -7.14 15.08
CA SER A 25 -2.62 -6.76 14.55
C SER A 25 -2.74 -5.24 14.40
N SER A 26 -3.34 -4.80 13.30
CA SER A 26 -3.51 -3.38 12.95
C SER A 26 -4.07 -2.57 14.13
N SER A 27 -3.48 -1.41 14.36
CA SER A 27 -3.80 -0.45 15.41
C SER A 27 -5.24 0.07 15.39
N THR A 28 -5.99 -0.16 14.33
CA THR A 28 -7.42 0.17 14.20
C THR A 28 -8.37 -0.95 14.62
N LYS A 29 -7.87 -2.18 14.80
CA LYS A 29 -8.67 -3.35 15.21
C LYS A 29 -8.94 -3.38 16.72
N GLY A 30 -8.03 -2.86 17.55
CA GLY A 30 -8.09 -2.96 19.03
C GLY A 30 -8.93 -1.94 19.82
N GLY A 31 -9.81 -1.15 19.18
CA GLY A 31 -10.43 0.03 19.85
C GLY A 31 -11.89 0.33 19.53
N ARG A 32 -12.67 -0.64 19.03
CA ARG A 32 -14.08 -0.42 18.65
C ARG A 32 -15.01 -0.55 19.85
N LEU A 33 -15.03 0.46 20.72
CA LEU A 33 -15.99 0.53 21.84
C LEU A 33 -17.32 1.26 21.51
N PHE A 34 -17.48 1.96 20.38
CA PHE A 34 -18.77 2.57 20.02
C PHE A 34 -18.98 2.74 18.50
N GLY A 35 -20.08 2.18 17.98
CA GLY A 35 -20.83 2.71 16.82
C GLY A 35 -20.56 2.13 15.41
N LYS A 36 -21.48 1.29 14.92
CA LYS A 36 -21.71 0.98 13.50
C LYS A 36 -22.29 2.22 12.80
N ALA A 37 -21.47 3.10 12.23
CA ALA A 37 -21.92 4.08 11.23
C ALA A 37 -20.74 4.68 10.43
N ASN A 38 -20.62 4.26 9.15
CA ASN A 38 -19.59 4.71 8.21
C ASN A 38 -20.04 5.95 7.39
N ILE A 39 -20.39 7.07 8.03
CA ILE A 39 -20.78 8.32 7.33
C ILE A 39 -19.56 9.26 7.14
N GLY A 40 -18.39 8.69 6.81
CA GLY A 40 -17.11 9.38 7.00
C GLY A 40 -16.30 9.75 5.75
N HIS A 41 -16.77 9.42 4.54
CA HIS A 41 -15.94 9.56 3.34
C HIS A 41 -16.06 10.93 2.66
N THR A 42 -17.23 11.57 2.70
CA THR A 42 -17.48 12.83 1.96
C THR A 42 -17.22 14.10 2.79
N PHE A 43 -17.38 14.05 4.12
CA PHE A 43 -17.20 15.22 4.99
C PHE A 43 -15.75 15.46 5.50
N ARG A 44 -14.77 14.63 5.10
CA ARG A 44 -13.38 14.73 5.60
C ARG A 44 -12.44 15.58 4.75
N LYS A 45 -12.87 16.06 3.57
CA LYS A 45 -12.07 17.00 2.76
C LYS A 45 -12.03 18.41 3.37
N SER A 46 -13.04 18.82 4.15
CA SER A 46 -13.25 20.23 4.55
C SER A 46 -12.80 20.62 5.96
N VAL A 47 -12.39 19.68 6.83
CA VAL A 47 -11.85 20.03 8.16
C VAL A 47 -10.38 19.66 8.21
N HIS A 48 -9.52 20.65 7.98
CA HIS A 48 -8.07 20.59 8.10
C HIS A 48 -7.64 20.85 9.57
N PRO A 49 -7.21 19.84 10.34
CA PRO A 49 -6.54 20.04 11.63
C PRO A 49 -5.01 20.06 11.47
N GLY A 50 -4.51 20.12 10.22
CA GLY A 50 -3.09 20.27 9.89
C GLY A 50 -2.60 21.72 9.91
N ALA A 51 -3.50 22.67 10.19
CA ALA A 51 -3.16 24.09 10.30
C ALA A 51 -2.23 24.41 11.49
N PHE A 52 -2.08 23.49 12.45
CA PHE A 52 -1.36 23.72 13.72
C PHE A 52 -0.14 22.81 13.95
N GLY A 53 0.42 22.19 12.90
CA GLY A 53 1.68 21.44 12.97
C GLY A 53 2.88 22.27 12.49
N PRO A 54 4.13 21.94 12.87
CA PRO A 54 5.32 22.57 12.31
C PRO A 54 5.36 22.43 10.78
N ASP A 55 5.75 23.48 10.05
CA ASP A 55 5.59 23.56 8.58
C ASP A 55 6.20 22.38 7.82
N LEU A 56 7.36 21.87 8.26
CA LEU A 56 8.02 20.73 7.61
C LEU A 56 7.20 19.44 7.68
N ALA A 57 6.56 19.18 8.82
CA ALA A 57 5.86 17.92 9.08
C ALA A 57 4.43 17.90 8.51
N LYS A 58 3.92 19.03 7.98
CA LYS A 58 2.53 19.15 7.48
C LYS A 58 2.25 18.19 6.33
N LYS A 59 3.14 18.14 5.33
CA LYS A 59 2.97 17.29 4.14
C LYS A 59 2.96 15.81 4.51
N LEU A 60 3.93 15.37 5.31
CA LEU A 60 4.00 13.98 5.73
C LEU A 60 2.87 13.60 6.70
N SER A 61 2.40 14.54 7.52
CA SER A 61 1.20 14.34 8.36
C SER A 61 -0.06 14.13 7.53
N GLN A 62 -0.21 14.88 6.43
CA GLN A 62 -1.30 14.70 5.48
C GLN A 62 -1.24 13.32 4.83
N LEU A 63 -0.06 12.92 4.34
CA LEU A 63 0.15 11.59 3.77
C LEU A 63 -0.22 10.48 4.76
N VAL A 64 0.34 10.49 5.97
CA VAL A 64 0.03 9.48 7.01
C VAL A 64 -1.46 9.42 7.34
N LYS A 65 -2.18 10.55 7.27
CA LYS A 65 -3.64 10.59 7.46
C LYS A 65 -4.38 9.97 6.27
N MET A 66 -3.94 10.24 5.05
CA MET A 66 -4.51 9.63 3.83
C MET A 66 -4.28 8.12 3.84
N GLU A 67 -3.08 7.66 4.18
CA GLU A 67 -2.74 6.23 4.34
C GLU A 67 -3.64 5.54 5.37
N LYS A 68 -3.94 6.22 6.49
CA LYS A 68 -4.88 5.69 7.48
C LYS A 68 -6.30 5.53 6.91
N ASN A 69 -6.72 6.38 5.98
CA ASN A 69 -8.04 6.25 5.35
C ASN A 69 -8.05 5.08 4.35
N VAL A 70 -7.01 4.94 3.52
CA VAL A 70 -6.84 3.82 2.59
C VAL A 70 -6.93 2.48 3.33
N MET A 71 -6.17 2.34 4.42
CA MET A 71 -6.19 1.14 5.25
C MET A 71 -7.58 0.83 5.82
N ARG A 72 -8.36 1.85 6.25
CA ARG A 72 -9.74 1.61 6.71
C ARG A 72 -10.68 1.16 5.59
N SER A 73 -10.48 1.67 4.38
CA SER A 73 -11.24 1.23 3.22
C SER A 73 -10.90 -0.22 2.88
N MET A 74 -9.63 -0.62 2.96
CA MET A 74 -9.21 -2.01 2.81
C MET A 74 -9.82 -2.93 3.88
N GLU A 75 -9.85 -2.52 5.16
CA GLU A 75 -10.56 -3.26 6.22
C GLU A 75 -12.06 -3.44 5.96
N LEU A 76 -12.69 -2.48 5.28
CA LEU A 76 -14.09 -2.59 4.91
C LEU A 76 -14.25 -3.59 3.78
N VAL A 77 -13.45 -3.47 2.72
CA VAL A 77 -13.49 -4.40 1.57
C VAL A 77 -13.31 -5.84 2.02
N GLY A 78 -12.34 -6.13 2.90
CA GLY A 78 -12.14 -7.49 3.42
C GLY A 78 -13.36 -8.05 4.14
N ARG A 79 -14.02 -7.24 4.97
CA ARG A 79 -15.25 -7.65 5.68
C ARG A 79 -16.41 -7.89 4.74
N GLU A 80 -16.68 -6.93 3.85
CA GLU A 80 -17.79 -7.03 2.89
C GLU A 80 -17.58 -8.24 1.96
N ARG A 81 -16.33 -8.53 1.58
CA ARG A 81 -16.00 -9.70 0.76
C ARG A 81 -16.29 -11.03 1.47
N MET A 82 -16.03 -11.11 2.78
CA MET A 82 -16.44 -12.28 3.59
C MET A 82 -17.96 -12.43 3.67
N GLU A 83 -18.71 -11.33 3.78
CA GLU A 83 -20.17 -11.36 3.80
C GLU A 83 -20.74 -11.78 2.43
N VAL A 84 -20.16 -11.28 1.32
CA VAL A 84 -20.49 -11.70 -0.05
C VAL A 84 -20.25 -13.19 -0.25
N ALA A 85 -19.13 -13.73 0.24
CA ALA A 85 -18.82 -15.14 0.18
C ALA A 85 -19.88 -16.02 0.86
N GLN A 86 -20.32 -15.62 2.06
CA GLN A 86 -21.37 -16.33 2.79
C GLN A 86 -22.71 -16.26 2.05
N GLN A 87 -23.08 -15.08 1.57
CA GLN A 87 -24.33 -14.88 0.85
C GLN A 87 -24.39 -15.69 -0.46
N LEU A 88 -23.25 -15.83 -1.15
CA LEU A 88 -23.14 -16.65 -2.37
C LEU A 88 -23.42 -18.14 -2.08
N SER A 89 -22.79 -18.70 -1.04
CA SER A 89 -23.01 -20.09 -0.63
C SER A 89 -24.46 -20.34 -0.16
N ILE A 90 -25.05 -19.39 0.57
CA ILE A 90 -26.47 -19.48 0.99
C ILE A 90 -27.42 -19.47 -0.21
N TRP A 91 -27.19 -18.59 -1.19
CA TRP A 91 -28.02 -18.54 -2.39
C TRP A 91 -27.93 -19.85 -3.19
N GLY A 92 -26.73 -20.40 -3.35
CA GLY A 92 -26.49 -21.64 -4.09
C GLY A 92 -27.10 -22.90 -3.47
N GLU A 93 -27.39 -22.90 -2.16
CA GLU A 93 -28.08 -24.02 -1.49
C GLU A 93 -29.48 -24.30 -2.08
N GLY A 94 -30.13 -23.28 -2.66
CA GLY A 94 -31.44 -23.41 -3.29
C GLY A 94 -31.42 -23.78 -4.78
N CYS A 95 -30.24 -24.02 -5.36
CA CYS A 95 -30.06 -24.31 -6.78
C CYS A 95 -29.87 -25.82 -7.04
N ASP A 96 -29.66 -26.17 -8.31
CA ASP A 96 -29.31 -27.53 -8.74
C ASP A 96 -27.97 -27.98 -8.11
N ASP A 97 -27.75 -29.29 -8.03
CA ASP A 97 -26.64 -29.92 -7.29
C ASP A 97 -25.24 -29.43 -7.70
N ASP A 98 -25.04 -29.19 -9.01
CA ASP A 98 -23.81 -28.67 -9.60
C ASP A 98 -23.54 -27.21 -9.20
N VAL A 99 -24.56 -26.35 -9.34
CA VAL A 99 -24.50 -24.95 -8.93
C VAL A 99 -24.29 -24.85 -7.42
N SER A 100 -24.97 -25.68 -6.64
CA SER A 100 -24.86 -25.70 -5.18
C SER A 100 -23.44 -26.04 -4.72
N ASP A 101 -22.82 -27.07 -5.30
CA ASP A 101 -21.45 -27.45 -4.94
C ASP A 101 -20.42 -26.37 -5.34
N VAL A 102 -20.50 -25.88 -6.57
CA VAL A 102 -19.54 -24.90 -7.10
C VAL A 102 -19.65 -23.58 -6.36
N THR A 103 -20.85 -23.08 -6.08
CA THR A 103 -21.04 -21.83 -5.33
C THR A 103 -20.59 -21.93 -3.87
N ASP A 104 -20.72 -23.11 -3.25
CA ASP A 104 -20.16 -23.38 -1.93
C ASP A 104 -18.62 -23.26 -1.94
N LYS A 105 -17.93 -23.92 -2.89
CA LYS A 105 -16.47 -23.83 -3.02
C LYS A 105 -15.99 -22.42 -3.42
N LEU A 106 -16.72 -21.74 -4.30
CA LEU A 106 -16.44 -20.33 -4.63
C LEU A 106 -16.58 -19.43 -3.40
N GLY A 107 -17.58 -19.69 -2.53
CA GLY A 107 -17.72 -19.03 -1.25
C GLY A 107 -16.46 -19.20 -0.38
N VAL A 108 -15.94 -20.42 -0.28
CA VAL A 108 -14.69 -20.70 0.46
C VAL A 108 -13.51 -19.88 -0.09
N LEU A 109 -13.33 -19.85 -1.40
CA LEU A 109 -12.25 -19.09 -2.05
C LEU A 109 -12.39 -17.58 -1.84
N ILE A 110 -13.59 -17.01 -2.03
CA ILE A 110 -13.84 -15.57 -1.83
C ILE A 110 -13.67 -15.18 -0.36
N TYR A 111 -14.04 -16.06 0.57
CA TYR A 111 -13.82 -15.83 1.99
C TYR A 111 -12.33 -15.76 2.32
N GLU A 112 -11.52 -16.69 1.78
CA GLU A 112 -10.07 -16.68 1.98
C GLU A 112 -9.42 -15.43 1.39
N ILE A 113 -9.93 -14.90 0.28
CA ILE A 113 -9.49 -13.60 -0.23
C ILE A 113 -9.70 -12.49 0.83
N GLY A 114 -10.84 -12.45 1.50
CA GLY A 114 -11.11 -11.47 2.56
C GLY A 114 -10.12 -11.60 3.73
N GLU A 115 -9.75 -12.83 4.10
CA GLU A 115 -8.76 -13.09 5.15
C GLU A 115 -7.34 -12.67 4.71
N LEU A 116 -6.96 -12.89 3.46
CA LEU A 116 -5.70 -12.40 2.89
C LEU A 116 -5.64 -10.87 2.85
N GLU A 117 -6.77 -10.20 2.59
CA GLU A 117 -6.87 -8.73 2.70
C GLU A 117 -6.66 -8.27 4.14
N ASP A 118 -7.24 -8.96 5.12
CA ASP A 118 -7.09 -8.62 6.55
C ASP A 118 -5.63 -8.77 7.03
N GLN A 119 -4.93 -9.82 6.57
CA GLN A 119 -3.50 -10.03 6.80
C GLN A 119 -2.64 -8.95 6.12
N PHE A 120 -3.00 -8.55 4.89
CA PHE A 120 -2.31 -7.47 4.19
C PHE A 120 -2.49 -6.13 4.90
N VAL A 121 -3.68 -5.84 5.43
CA VAL A 121 -3.96 -4.64 6.22
C VAL A 121 -3.03 -4.53 7.45
N ASP A 122 -2.77 -5.63 8.15
CA ASP A 122 -1.86 -5.61 9.31
C ASP A 122 -0.43 -5.22 8.89
N ARG A 123 0.05 -5.70 7.73
CA ARG A 123 1.33 -5.27 7.17
C ARG A 123 1.31 -3.82 6.69
N TYR A 124 0.20 -3.40 6.08
CA TYR A 124 0.01 -2.01 5.66
C TYR A 124 0.09 -1.03 6.84
N ASP A 125 -0.41 -1.43 8.01
CA ASP A 125 -0.31 -0.59 9.21
C ASP A 125 1.14 -0.43 9.68
N GLN A 126 1.95 -1.49 9.63
CA GLN A 126 3.38 -1.41 9.99
C GLN A 126 4.16 -0.47 9.05
N TYR A 127 3.85 -0.51 7.74
CA TYR A 127 4.32 0.50 6.78
C TYR A 127 3.93 1.92 7.23
N ARG A 128 2.65 2.15 7.53
CA ARG A 128 2.13 3.46 7.96
C ARG A 128 2.77 3.95 9.26
N VAL A 129 2.98 3.07 10.25
CA VAL A 129 3.64 3.39 11.52
C VAL A 129 5.09 3.80 11.29
N THR A 130 5.78 3.16 10.35
CA THR A 130 7.14 3.53 9.95
C THR A 130 7.17 4.94 9.33
N MET A 131 6.23 5.27 8.44
CA MET A 131 6.09 6.62 7.89
C MET A 131 5.73 7.66 8.97
N LYS A 132 4.88 7.29 9.93
CA LYS A 132 4.56 8.13 11.10
C LYS A 132 5.80 8.40 11.97
N SER A 133 6.71 7.43 12.09
CA SER A 133 7.98 7.61 12.80
C SER A 133 8.86 8.66 12.13
N ILE A 134 8.96 8.69 10.80
CA ILE A 134 9.68 9.73 10.06
C ILE A 134 9.09 11.12 10.39
N ARG A 135 7.76 11.25 10.33
CA ARG A 135 7.06 12.51 10.66
C ARG A 135 7.33 13.00 12.09
N ASN A 136 7.39 12.07 13.05
CA ASN A 136 7.69 12.43 14.43
C ASN A 136 9.12 12.98 14.58
N ILE A 137 10.08 12.42 13.83
CA ILE A 137 11.47 12.89 13.83
C ILE A 137 11.55 14.26 13.17
N GLU A 138 10.89 14.45 12.02
CA GLU A 138 10.78 15.77 11.37
C GLU A 138 10.25 16.84 12.34
N ALA A 139 9.20 16.51 13.09
CA ALA A 139 8.64 17.40 14.09
C ALA A 139 9.61 17.69 15.25
N SER A 140 10.43 16.73 15.67
CA SER A 140 11.41 16.92 16.75
C SER A 140 12.61 17.78 16.37
N VAL A 141 12.91 17.97 15.07
CA VAL A 141 13.99 18.87 14.61
C VAL A 141 13.57 20.34 14.59
N GLN A 142 12.26 20.61 14.52
CA GLN A 142 11.72 21.97 14.40
C GLN A 142 12.13 22.91 15.56
N PRO A 143 12.09 22.50 16.84
CA PRO A 143 12.58 23.34 17.94
C PRO A 143 14.04 23.80 17.76
N SER A 144 14.89 22.98 17.14
CA SER A 144 16.29 23.37 16.86
C SER A 144 16.37 24.47 15.81
N ARG A 145 15.52 24.43 14.78
CA ARG A 145 15.42 25.47 13.75
C ARG A 145 14.88 26.77 14.33
N ASP A 146 13.80 26.68 15.11
CA ASP A 146 13.15 27.83 15.74
C ASP A 146 14.10 28.52 16.73
N ARG A 147 14.87 27.74 17.51
CA ARG A 147 15.89 28.28 18.43
C ARG A 147 16.98 29.04 17.67
N LYS A 148 17.50 28.48 16.57
CA LYS A 148 18.49 29.14 15.72
C LYS A 148 17.95 30.47 15.18
N GLN A 149 16.75 30.46 14.60
CA GLN A 149 16.11 31.67 14.05
C GLN A 149 15.90 32.74 15.13
N LYS A 150 15.40 32.35 16.31
CA LYS A 150 15.17 33.27 17.42
C LYS A 150 16.45 33.97 17.89
N ILE A 151 17.56 33.25 17.97
CA ILE A 151 18.86 33.84 18.36
C ILE A 151 19.32 34.81 17.26
N THR A 152 19.21 34.44 15.98
CA THR A 152 19.53 35.32 14.85
C THR A 152 18.71 36.62 14.88
N ASP A 153 17.40 36.53 15.11
CA ASP A 153 16.52 37.70 15.18
C ASP A 153 16.86 38.60 16.38
N GLN A 154 17.22 38.02 17.53
CA GLN A 154 17.69 38.76 18.70
C GLN A 154 19.01 39.50 18.42
N ILE A 155 19.95 38.85 17.73
CA ILE A 155 21.21 39.48 17.31
C ILE A 155 20.93 40.63 16.36
N ALA A 156 20.08 40.45 15.35
CA ALA A 156 19.72 41.50 14.39
C ALA A 156 19.05 42.69 15.09
N GLN A 157 18.13 42.43 16.02
CA GLN A 157 17.46 43.48 16.79
C GLN A 157 18.42 44.25 17.71
N LEU A 158 19.33 43.56 18.39
CA LEU A 158 20.33 44.18 19.25
C LEU A 158 21.37 44.97 18.44
N LYS A 159 21.82 44.46 17.30
CA LYS A 159 22.72 45.19 16.39
C LYS A 159 22.09 46.48 15.86
N TYR A 160 20.78 46.49 15.61
CA TYR A 160 20.06 47.69 15.18
C TYR A 160 19.83 48.71 16.29
N LYS A 161 19.45 48.27 17.50
CA LYS A 161 19.08 49.18 18.60
C LYS A 161 20.26 49.62 19.47
N GLU A 162 21.18 48.71 19.77
CA GLU A 162 22.28 48.90 20.73
C GLU A 162 23.57 48.21 20.22
N PRO A 163 24.24 48.78 19.19
CA PRO A 163 25.36 48.13 18.53
C PRO A 163 26.59 47.88 19.42
N ASN A 164 26.71 48.60 20.55
CA ASN A 164 27.82 48.46 21.49
C ASN A 164 27.48 47.56 22.69
N SER A 165 26.36 46.83 22.66
CA SER A 165 25.95 45.98 23.78
C SER A 165 26.85 44.73 23.90
N PRO A 166 27.44 44.45 25.08
CA PRO A 166 28.27 43.25 25.28
C PRO A 166 27.48 41.94 25.17
N LYS A 167 26.13 42.02 25.21
CA LYS A 167 25.23 40.87 25.00
C LYS A 167 25.31 40.31 23.58
N ILE A 168 25.75 41.10 22.60
CA ILE A 168 25.90 40.64 21.21
C ILE A 168 26.92 39.51 21.13
N VAL A 169 28.07 39.64 21.80
CA VAL A 169 29.13 38.63 21.79
C VAL A 169 28.67 37.30 22.40
N VAL A 170 27.87 37.37 23.48
CA VAL A 170 27.30 36.18 24.12
C VAL A 170 26.31 35.48 23.19
N LEU A 171 25.40 36.24 22.56
CA LEU A 171 24.42 35.69 21.63
C LEU A 171 25.06 35.13 20.36
N GLU A 172 26.15 35.71 19.87
CA GLU A 172 26.92 35.18 18.75
C GLU A 172 27.55 33.82 19.10
N GLN A 173 28.10 33.68 20.31
CA GLN A 173 28.61 32.39 20.77
C GLN A 173 27.48 31.35 20.93
N GLU A 174 26.32 31.77 21.44
CA GLU A 174 25.13 30.92 21.52
C GLU A 174 24.60 30.51 20.14
N LEU A 175 24.69 31.41 19.13
CA LEU A 175 24.30 31.12 17.76
C LEU A 175 25.19 30.03 17.17
N VAL A 176 26.52 30.13 17.32
CA VAL A 176 27.46 29.09 16.84
C VAL A 176 27.13 27.73 17.43
N ARG A 177 26.79 27.69 18.73
CA ARG A 177 26.36 26.44 19.38
C ARG A 177 25.04 25.93 18.82
N ALA A 178 24.04 26.79 18.64
CA ALA A 178 22.74 26.44 18.08
C ALA A 178 22.84 25.98 16.62
N GLU A 179 23.76 26.54 15.84
CA GLU A 179 24.07 26.13 14.47
C GLU A 179 24.66 24.72 14.44
N ALA A 180 25.63 24.41 15.30
CA ALA A 180 26.19 23.07 15.41
C ALA A 180 25.12 22.04 15.83
N GLU A 181 24.29 22.35 16.83
CA GLU A 181 23.16 21.50 17.26
C GLU A 181 22.17 21.27 16.09
N SER A 182 21.86 22.31 15.32
CA SER A 182 20.98 22.23 14.16
C SER A 182 21.56 21.36 13.03
N LEU A 183 22.85 21.52 12.70
CA LEU A 183 23.52 20.71 11.68
C LEU A 183 23.50 19.21 12.02
N VAL A 184 23.73 18.86 13.29
CA VAL A 184 23.65 17.47 13.75
C VAL A 184 22.22 16.94 13.62
N ALA A 185 21.22 17.72 14.03
CA ALA A 185 19.81 17.33 13.94
C ALA A 185 19.34 17.13 12.49
N GLU A 186 19.74 18.01 11.56
CA GLU A 186 19.45 17.88 10.13
C GLU A 186 20.11 16.65 9.52
N ALA A 187 21.37 16.39 9.85
CA ALA A 187 22.08 15.20 9.37
C ALA A 187 21.42 13.91 9.86
N GLN A 188 21.01 13.86 11.13
CA GLN A 188 20.27 12.74 11.70
C GLN A 188 18.93 12.53 11.02
N LEU A 189 18.15 13.60 10.83
CA LEU A 189 16.87 13.54 10.10
C LEU A 189 17.08 12.99 8.69
N SER A 190 18.06 13.52 7.97
CA SER A 190 18.37 13.12 6.59
C SER A 190 18.69 11.62 6.50
N ASN A 191 19.51 11.11 7.43
CA ASN A 191 19.91 9.70 7.46
C ASN A 191 18.74 8.77 7.84
N ILE A 192 18.01 9.09 8.91
CA ILE A 192 16.89 8.26 9.38
C ILE A 192 15.75 8.25 8.37
N THR A 193 15.46 9.39 7.73
CA THR A 193 14.44 9.46 6.67
C THR A 193 14.76 8.52 5.52
N ARG A 194 16.02 8.49 5.04
CA ARG A 194 16.42 7.57 3.96
C ARG A 194 16.32 6.10 4.38
N GLU A 195 16.78 5.78 5.58
CA GLU A 195 16.74 4.42 6.11
C GLU A 195 15.29 3.93 6.25
N LYS A 196 14.46 4.69 6.97
CA LYS A 196 13.05 4.32 7.22
C LYS A 196 12.20 4.36 5.97
N LEU A 197 12.42 5.30 5.06
CA LEU A 197 11.67 5.35 3.79
C LEU A 197 11.94 4.10 2.96
N LYS A 198 13.22 3.71 2.83
CA LYS A 198 13.60 2.49 2.12
C LYS A 198 12.98 1.26 2.79
N ALA A 199 13.12 1.12 4.10
CA ALA A 199 12.55 -0.01 4.84
C ALA A 199 11.02 -0.08 4.71
N ALA A 200 10.33 1.06 4.84
CA ALA A 200 8.88 1.14 4.76
C ALA A 200 8.36 0.68 3.40
N PHE A 201 8.90 1.21 2.30
CA PHE A 201 8.42 0.85 0.97
C PHE A 201 8.88 -0.53 0.51
N THR A 202 10.06 -1.01 0.93
CA THR A 202 10.44 -2.41 0.72
C THR A 202 9.41 -3.33 1.37
N TYR A 203 9.11 -3.13 2.65
CA TYR A 203 8.12 -3.93 3.37
C TYR A 203 6.73 -3.87 2.74
N GLN A 204 6.29 -2.68 2.32
CA GLN A 204 4.99 -2.49 1.68
C GLN A 204 4.89 -3.22 0.33
N PHE A 205 5.93 -3.13 -0.52
CA PHE A 205 5.90 -3.77 -1.82
C PHE A 205 6.07 -5.28 -1.75
N ASP A 206 6.84 -5.80 -0.78
CA ASP A 206 6.92 -7.24 -0.54
C ASP A 206 5.57 -7.81 -0.04
N ALA A 207 4.92 -7.12 0.90
CA ALA A 207 3.59 -7.48 1.38
C ALA A 207 2.53 -7.42 0.25
N LEU A 208 2.60 -6.41 -0.61
CA LEU A 208 1.69 -6.26 -1.76
C LEU A 208 1.90 -7.37 -2.78
N ARG A 209 3.16 -7.72 -3.09
CA ARG A 209 3.49 -8.81 -4.00
C ARG A 209 2.95 -10.15 -3.50
N GLU A 210 3.17 -10.47 -2.23
CA GLU A 210 2.58 -11.68 -1.62
C GLU A 210 1.06 -11.70 -1.76
N HIS A 211 0.41 -10.59 -1.41
CA HIS A 211 -1.05 -10.50 -1.47
C HIS A 211 -1.57 -10.69 -2.90
N SER A 212 -0.99 -10.01 -3.89
CA SER A 212 -1.40 -10.09 -5.29
C SER A 212 -1.14 -11.46 -5.92
N GLU A 213 -0.04 -12.14 -5.58
CA GLU A 213 0.23 -13.48 -6.12
C GLU A 213 -0.68 -14.54 -5.50
N LYS A 214 -0.96 -14.47 -4.20
CA LYS A 214 -1.94 -15.36 -3.57
C LYS A 214 -3.36 -15.14 -4.12
N LEU A 215 -3.72 -13.89 -4.39
CA LEU A 215 -4.95 -13.56 -5.11
C LEU A 215 -5.00 -14.19 -6.51
N ALA A 216 -3.90 -14.14 -7.26
CA ALA A 216 -3.81 -14.73 -8.59
C ALA A 216 -3.97 -16.26 -8.55
N ILE A 217 -3.38 -16.93 -7.55
CA ILE A 217 -3.57 -18.36 -7.30
C ILE A 217 -5.05 -18.68 -7.08
N ILE A 218 -5.71 -17.97 -6.15
CA ILE A 218 -7.14 -18.18 -5.87
C ILE A 218 -8.00 -17.93 -7.11
N ALA A 219 -7.71 -16.87 -7.88
CA ALA A 219 -8.44 -16.56 -9.10
C ALA A 219 -8.30 -17.67 -10.16
N GLY A 220 -7.12 -18.28 -10.27
CA GLY A 220 -6.88 -19.43 -11.16
C GLY A 220 -7.74 -20.64 -10.78
N TYR A 221 -7.67 -21.08 -9.52
CA TYR A 221 -8.49 -22.20 -9.03
C TYR A 221 -9.98 -21.91 -9.04
N GLY A 222 -10.38 -20.68 -8.74
CA GLY A 222 -11.78 -20.24 -8.82
C GLY A 222 -12.34 -20.35 -10.25
N LYS A 223 -11.51 -20.09 -11.27
CA LYS A 223 -11.91 -20.32 -12.66
C LYS A 223 -12.03 -21.81 -12.99
N HIS A 224 -11.13 -22.65 -12.49
CA HIS A 224 -11.21 -24.11 -12.70
C HIS A 224 -12.45 -24.73 -12.05
N LEU A 225 -12.92 -24.21 -10.90
CA LEU A 225 -14.19 -24.65 -10.31
C LEU A 225 -15.39 -24.44 -11.25
N LEU A 226 -15.36 -23.40 -12.09
CA LEU A 226 -16.45 -23.12 -13.03
C LEU A 226 -16.55 -24.16 -14.15
N GLU A 227 -15.48 -24.90 -14.43
CA GLU A 227 -15.48 -25.98 -15.44
C GLU A 227 -16.33 -27.19 -15.01
N LEU A 228 -16.70 -27.26 -13.72
CA LEU A 228 -17.60 -28.28 -13.18
C LEU A 228 -19.09 -27.98 -13.40
N VAL A 229 -19.43 -26.76 -13.82
CA VAL A 229 -20.80 -26.37 -14.14
C VAL A 229 -21.07 -26.68 -15.61
N ASP A 230 -22.09 -27.48 -15.87
CA ASP A 230 -22.52 -27.78 -17.24
C ASP A 230 -23.44 -26.65 -17.76
N ASP A 231 -22.96 -25.90 -18.75
CA ASP A 231 -23.70 -24.82 -19.39
C ASP A 231 -24.57 -25.27 -20.57
N THR A 232 -24.61 -26.59 -20.85
CA THR A 232 -25.39 -27.15 -21.95
C THR A 232 -26.89 -26.89 -21.73
N PRO A 233 -27.60 -26.28 -22.69
CA PRO A 233 -29.02 -25.96 -22.52
C PRO A 233 -29.85 -27.24 -22.50
N VAL A 234 -30.84 -27.29 -21.62
CA VAL A 234 -31.76 -28.44 -21.49
C VAL A 234 -33.07 -28.16 -22.19
N THR A 235 -33.58 -29.17 -22.90
CA THR A 235 -34.88 -29.10 -23.58
C THR A 235 -36.01 -29.07 -22.54
N PRO A 236 -37.04 -28.21 -22.69
CA PRO A 236 -38.16 -28.20 -21.75
C PRO A 236 -38.80 -29.59 -21.57
N GLY A 237 -38.84 -30.08 -20.33
CA GLY A 237 -39.37 -31.40 -19.98
C GLY A 237 -38.31 -32.49 -19.80
N GLU A 238 -37.06 -32.22 -20.17
CA GLU A 238 -35.90 -33.08 -19.88
C GLU A 238 -35.25 -32.65 -18.55
N THR A 239 -34.72 -33.63 -17.81
CA THR A 239 -33.97 -33.38 -16.56
C THR A 239 -32.47 -33.29 -16.85
N ARG A 240 -31.74 -32.46 -16.10
CA ARG A 240 -30.28 -32.46 -16.15
C ARG A 240 -29.70 -33.83 -15.76
N ASN A 241 -28.49 -34.10 -16.27
CA ASN A 241 -27.72 -35.27 -15.86
C ASN A 241 -27.36 -35.18 -14.37
N ALA A 242 -27.17 -36.33 -13.72
CA ALA A 242 -26.71 -36.38 -12.34
C ALA A 242 -25.30 -35.77 -12.22
N TYR A 243 -25.11 -34.91 -11.22
CA TYR A 243 -23.83 -34.29 -10.92
C TYR A 243 -22.92 -35.23 -10.12
N ASP A 244 -21.66 -35.39 -10.56
CA ASP A 244 -20.62 -36.20 -9.89
C ASP A 244 -19.31 -35.42 -9.72
N GLY A 245 -19.39 -34.08 -9.67
CA GLY A 245 -18.20 -33.21 -9.56
C GLY A 245 -17.69 -33.02 -8.13
N TYR A 246 -18.35 -33.59 -7.11
CA TYR A 246 -18.03 -33.34 -5.69
C TYR A 246 -16.60 -33.72 -5.29
N GLU A 247 -16.05 -34.80 -5.83
CA GLU A 247 -14.67 -35.21 -5.55
C GLU A 247 -13.67 -34.25 -6.21
N ALA A 248 -13.95 -33.83 -7.44
CA ALA A 248 -13.12 -32.90 -8.18
C ALA A 248 -13.12 -31.50 -7.54
N SER A 249 -14.29 -30.97 -7.16
CA SER A 249 -14.39 -29.66 -6.52
C SER A 249 -13.64 -29.59 -5.19
N LYS A 250 -13.70 -30.69 -4.41
CA LYS A 250 -12.93 -30.84 -3.17
C LYS A 250 -11.42 -30.90 -3.43
N ALA A 251 -10.99 -31.64 -4.45
CA ALA A 251 -9.57 -31.72 -4.83
C ALA A 251 -9.03 -30.33 -5.23
N ILE A 252 -9.79 -29.55 -6.00
CA ILE A 252 -9.41 -28.18 -6.41
C ILE A 252 -9.19 -27.27 -5.19
N ILE A 253 -10.04 -27.37 -4.16
CA ILE A 253 -9.87 -26.61 -2.92
C ILE A 253 -8.61 -27.04 -2.17
N GLN A 254 -8.34 -28.35 -2.06
CA GLN A 254 -7.13 -28.86 -1.43
C GLN A 254 -5.86 -28.38 -2.16
N ASP A 255 -5.85 -28.45 -3.49
CA ASP A 255 -4.74 -27.98 -4.31
C ASP A 255 -4.50 -26.46 -4.12
N CYS A 256 -5.57 -25.68 -3.98
CA CYS A 256 -5.49 -24.26 -3.68
C CYS A 256 -4.89 -24.01 -2.28
N GLU A 257 -5.33 -24.76 -1.26
CA GLU A 257 -4.79 -24.65 0.11
C GLU A 257 -3.30 -24.98 0.15
N ASP A 258 -2.90 -26.05 -0.54
CA ASP A 258 -1.50 -26.46 -0.64
C ASP A 258 -0.67 -25.42 -1.41
N ALA A 259 -1.19 -24.86 -2.50
CA ALA A 259 -0.51 -23.80 -3.26
C ALA A 259 -0.33 -22.51 -2.42
N LEU A 260 -1.35 -22.10 -1.66
CA LEU A 260 -1.28 -20.94 -0.77
C LEU A 260 -0.32 -21.15 0.40
N THR A 261 -0.30 -22.35 0.98
CA THR A 261 0.54 -22.71 2.12
C THR A 261 2.01 -22.78 1.73
N ASN A 262 2.30 -23.34 0.54
CA ASN A 262 3.65 -23.51 0.01
C ASN A 262 4.17 -22.27 -0.74
N TRP A 263 3.38 -21.22 -0.89
CA TRP A 263 3.83 -19.98 -1.52
C TRP A 263 4.99 -19.35 -0.72
N VAL A 264 6.08 -19.02 -1.44
CA VAL A 264 7.27 -18.35 -0.91
C VAL A 264 7.77 -17.32 -1.92
N GLU A 265 8.37 -16.24 -1.42
CA GLU A 265 8.83 -15.13 -2.26
C GLU A 265 9.85 -15.53 -3.34
N GLN A 266 10.63 -16.59 -3.11
CA GLN A 266 11.65 -17.11 -4.03
C GLN A 266 11.03 -17.77 -5.27
N ASN A 267 9.83 -18.34 -5.11
CA ASN A 267 9.06 -19.00 -6.16
C ASN A 267 8.06 -18.05 -6.84
N ALA A 268 8.13 -16.75 -6.52
CA ALA A 268 7.29 -15.73 -7.12
C ALA A 268 7.38 -15.75 -8.65
N ALA A 269 6.21 -15.82 -9.29
CA ALA A 269 6.09 -15.87 -10.74
C ALA A 269 6.46 -14.53 -11.39
N VAL A 270 6.16 -13.41 -10.72
CA VAL A 270 6.42 -12.07 -11.24
C VAL A 270 7.79 -11.59 -10.77
N LYS A 271 8.75 -11.56 -11.69
CA LYS A 271 10.12 -11.04 -11.43
C LYS A 271 10.33 -9.73 -12.17
N PRO A 272 10.77 -8.65 -11.49
CA PRO A 272 11.02 -7.38 -12.16
C PRO A 272 12.22 -7.51 -13.11
N SER A 273 11.98 -7.35 -14.42
CA SER A 273 13.05 -7.24 -15.41
C SER A 273 13.40 -5.77 -15.62
N LEU A 274 14.50 -5.32 -15.00
CA LEU A 274 14.99 -3.96 -15.23
C LEU A 274 15.61 -3.87 -16.63
N SER A 275 15.21 -2.84 -17.39
CA SER A 275 15.83 -2.55 -18.69
C SER A 275 17.34 -2.42 -18.54
N THR A 276 18.09 -2.78 -19.59
CA THR A 276 19.57 -2.69 -19.58
C THR A 276 20.02 -1.26 -19.23
N ARG A 277 19.30 -0.24 -19.70
CA ARG A 277 19.55 1.17 -19.36
C ARG A 277 19.40 1.45 -17.86
N ALA A 278 18.33 0.95 -17.23
CA ALA A 278 18.11 1.10 -15.79
C ALA A 278 19.15 0.34 -14.96
N ARG A 279 19.56 -0.86 -15.39
CA ARG A 279 20.63 -1.65 -14.76
C ARG A 279 21.99 -0.95 -14.83
N THR A 280 22.37 -0.42 -15.99
CA THR A 280 23.65 0.30 -16.14
C THR A 280 23.67 1.60 -15.32
N LEU A 281 22.57 2.34 -15.27
CA LEU A 281 22.47 3.57 -14.48
C LEU A 281 22.50 3.31 -12.97
N SER A 282 21.79 2.28 -12.50
CA SER A 282 21.80 1.88 -11.09
C SER A 282 23.16 1.36 -10.64
N GLN A 283 23.84 0.54 -11.46
CA GLN A 283 25.20 0.08 -11.21
C GLN A 283 26.20 1.24 -11.18
N ARG A 284 26.13 2.19 -12.12
CA ARG A 284 26.97 3.40 -12.11
C ARG A 284 26.80 4.23 -10.84
N ARG A 285 25.55 4.42 -10.37
CA ARG A 285 25.29 5.13 -9.10
C ARG A 285 25.84 4.38 -7.90
N ARG A 286 25.71 3.05 -7.86
CA ARG A 286 26.23 2.21 -6.76
C ARG A 286 27.76 2.25 -6.69
N ASN A 287 28.43 2.26 -7.84
CA ASN A 287 29.90 2.38 -7.91
C ASN A 287 30.38 3.80 -7.56
N LYS A 288 29.62 4.84 -7.90
CA LYS A 288 29.94 6.23 -7.53
C LYS A 288 29.78 6.49 -6.03
N ALA A 289 28.90 5.76 -5.34
CA ALA A 289 28.70 5.89 -3.90
C ALA A 289 29.90 5.45 -3.04
N GLN A 290 30.94 4.85 -3.63
CA GLN A 290 32.18 4.46 -2.95
C GLN A 290 33.21 5.60 -2.79
N GLY A 291 32.93 6.79 -3.30
CA GLY A 291 33.74 7.98 -3.08
C GLY A 291 33.09 9.20 -3.73
N VAL A 292 32.46 10.04 -2.92
CA VAL A 292 31.86 11.31 -3.38
C VAL A 292 32.33 12.42 -2.46
N ASP A 293 33.18 13.28 -3.01
CA ASP A 293 33.45 14.61 -2.48
C ASP A 293 32.17 15.48 -2.58
N LEU A 294 31.80 16.11 -1.48
CA LEU A 294 30.53 16.85 -1.30
C LEU A 294 30.64 18.33 -1.69
N ALA A 295 31.79 18.79 -2.18
CA ALA A 295 32.08 20.20 -2.43
C ALA A 295 31.23 20.86 -3.54
N ASP A 296 30.66 20.10 -4.48
CA ASP A 296 30.00 20.65 -5.69
C ASP A 296 28.46 20.52 -5.70
N GLN A 297 27.83 20.37 -4.53
CA GLN A 297 26.37 20.09 -4.46
C GLN A 297 25.47 21.30 -4.78
N ASP A 298 26.05 22.50 -4.92
CA ASP A 298 25.33 23.77 -5.18
C ASP A 298 25.31 24.22 -6.66
N GLN A 299 25.66 23.37 -7.62
CA GLN A 299 25.43 23.70 -9.04
C GLN A 299 24.00 23.39 -9.47
N ASP A 300 23.26 24.46 -9.78
CA ASP A 300 21.92 24.50 -10.37
C ASP A 300 21.67 23.37 -11.37
N ARG A 301 20.87 22.39 -10.96
CA ARG A 301 20.31 21.40 -11.89
C ARG A 301 18.93 21.87 -12.34
N GLU A 302 18.92 22.77 -13.31
CA GLU A 302 17.79 22.94 -14.21
C GLU A 302 17.64 21.68 -15.08
N SER A 303 16.95 20.66 -14.58
CA SER A 303 16.34 19.64 -15.44
C SER A 303 14.84 19.64 -15.18
N GLY A 304 14.09 20.24 -16.10
CA GLY A 304 12.62 20.34 -16.09
C GLY A 304 11.87 19.00 -16.23
N LEU A 305 12.43 17.92 -15.69
CA LEU A 305 11.86 16.57 -15.66
C LEU A 305 11.13 16.25 -14.35
N TRP A 306 11.18 17.16 -13.38
CA TRP A 306 10.45 17.05 -12.12
C TRP A 306 9.44 18.18 -12.01
N VAL A 307 8.18 17.82 -12.20
CA VAL A 307 7.03 18.67 -11.97
C VAL A 307 6.60 18.50 -10.51
N SER A 308 6.33 19.60 -9.79
CA SER A 308 5.88 19.54 -8.39
C SER A 308 4.56 18.78 -8.28
N ALA A 309 4.36 18.03 -7.19
CA ALA A 309 3.13 17.27 -6.94
C ALA A 309 1.85 18.12 -7.05
N ASP A 310 1.93 19.42 -6.76
CA ASP A 310 0.80 20.36 -6.86
C ASP A 310 0.35 20.61 -8.32
N GLN A 311 1.24 20.43 -9.30
CA GLN A 311 0.93 20.60 -10.73
C GLN A 311 0.28 19.34 -11.34
N HIS A 312 0.38 18.18 -10.70
CA HIS A 312 -0.32 16.96 -11.13
C HIS A 312 -1.83 16.99 -10.82
N ALA A 313 -2.28 17.82 -9.88
CA ALA A 313 -3.69 17.89 -9.49
C ALA A 313 -4.57 18.72 -10.45
N GLY A 314 -3.96 19.45 -11.41
CA GLY A 314 -4.65 20.41 -12.28
C GLY A 314 -4.76 20.02 -13.76
N GLN A 315 -4.22 18.88 -14.17
CA GLN A 315 -4.39 18.37 -15.54
C GLN A 315 -5.60 17.40 -15.54
N GLU A 316 -6.78 17.95 -15.77
CA GLU A 316 -7.87 17.16 -16.36
C GLU A 316 -7.34 16.62 -17.70
N TYR A 317 -7.31 15.31 -17.84
CA TYR A 317 -7.00 14.67 -19.11
C TYR A 317 -8.12 15.05 -20.08
N GLU A 318 -7.85 15.97 -21.00
CA GLU A 318 -8.69 16.12 -22.20
C GLU A 318 -8.60 14.80 -22.98
N GLU A 319 -9.68 14.02 -22.97
CA GLU A 319 -9.83 12.85 -23.83
C GLU A 319 -9.81 13.31 -25.29
N ASP A 320 -8.71 13.03 -25.98
CA ASP A 320 -8.59 13.22 -27.42
C ASP A 320 -9.42 12.13 -28.14
N GLU A 321 -10.69 12.44 -28.42
CA GLU A 321 -11.55 11.67 -29.34
C GLU A 321 -11.01 11.76 -30.78
N SER A 322 -9.97 10.99 -31.11
CA SER A 322 -9.49 10.94 -32.49
C SER A 322 -8.89 9.59 -32.91
N VAL A 323 -9.50 8.46 -32.52
CA VAL A 323 -9.24 7.15 -33.17
C VAL A 323 -10.51 6.31 -33.32
N ARG A 324 -11.44 6.74 -34.17
CA ARG A 324 -12.42 5.85 -34.83
C ARG A 324 -12.65 6.33 -36.25
N GLY A 325 -12.04 5.68 -37.23
CA GLY A 325 -12.28 6.03 -38.63
C GLY A 325 -11.29 5.46 -39.63
N ARG A 326 -11.07 4.13 -39.62
CA ARG A 326 -10.66 3.40 -40.83
C ARG A 326 -10.71 1.90 -40.55
N ASP A 327 -11.81 1.25 -40.93
CA ASP A 327 -11.87 -0.19 -41.23
C ASP A 327 -13.26 -0.57 -41.79
N GLU A 328 -13.76 0.15 -42.79
CA GLU A 328 -14.89 -0.32 -43.62
C GLU A 328 -14.75 0.21 -45.05
N GLU A 329 -13.77 -0.31 -45.82
CA GLU A 329 -13.83 -0.21 -47.28
C GLU A 329 -12.95 -1.30 -47.93
N ARG A 330 -13.43 -2.55 -47.87
CA ARG A 330 -12.94 -3.64 -48.74
C ARG A 330 -13.92 -4.80 -48.80
N ALA A 331 -15.06 -4.59 -49.44
CA ALA A 331 -15.94 -5.66 -49.88
C ALA A 331 -16.87 -5.25 -51.03
N VAL A 332 -16.36 -4.65 -52.11
CA VAL A 332 -17.00 -4.72 -53.45
C VAL A 332 -15.90 -4.59 -54.52
N ALA A 333 -15.54 -5.72 -55.15
CA ALA A 333 -15.02 -5.85 -56.52
C ALA A 333 -14.08 -7.07 -56.63
N ALA A 334 -14.66 -8.24 -56.93
CA ALA A 334 -14.17 -9.31 -57.81
C ALA A 334 -14.96 -10.59 -57.51
#